data_AF-A0MYH7-F1
#
_entry.id   AF-A0MYH7-F1
#
_cell.length_a   1.000
_cell.length_b   1.000
_cell.length_c   1.000
_cell.angle_alpha   90.00
_cell.angle_beta   90.00
_cell.angle_gamma   90.00
#
_symmetry.space_group_name_H-M   'P 1'
#
loop_
_entity.id
_entity.type
_entity.pdbx_description
1 polymer ?
#
loop_
_entity_poly.entity_id
_entity_poly.type
_entity_poly.pdbx_seq_one_letter_code
_entity_poly.pdbx_strand_id
1 'polypeptide(L)'
;LHGVGVSVVNALSTRVAVEVKTDGHRWTQDYKLGVPTAPLAQHEATEETGTTVTFWADGDIFETTEYSFETLSRRFQEMAFLNKGLTLKLTDERESAKATAGAD
;
A
#
# COMPACT_ATOMS: atom_id res chain seq x y z
N LEU A 1 -3.83 -19.88 6.45
CA LEU A 1 -3.64 -18.73 5.56
C LEU A 1 -4.53 -18.96 4.33
N HIS A 2 -5.50 -18.09 4.04
CA HIS A 2 -6.57 -18.39 3.08
C HIS A 2 -6.32 -17.90 1.64
N GLY A 3 -5.17 -17.27 1.35
CA GLY A 3 -4.84 -16.78 0.00
C GLY A 3 -5.70 -15.62 -0.52
N VAL A 4 -6.65 -15.11 0.29
CA VAL A 4 -7.65 -14.10 -0.12
C VAL A 4 -7.30 -12.66 0.25
N GLY A 5 -6.21 -12.40 0.97
CA GLY A 5 -5.96 -11.09 1.59
C GLY A 5 -5.93 -9.93 0.58
N VAL A 6 -5.02 -9.99 -0.38
CA VAL A 6 -4.86 -8.91 -1.39
C VAL A 6 -6.00 -8.87 -2.40
N SER A 7 -6.64 -10.01 -2.70
CA SER A 7 -7.81 -10.03 -3.59
C SER A 7 -9.01 -9.33 -2.96
N VAL A 8 -9.19 -9.43 -1.64
CA VAL A 8 -10.24 -8.68 -0.92
C VAL A 8 -9.93 -7.18 -0.96
N VAL A 9 -8.68 -6.76 -0.71
CA VAL A 9 -8.30 -5.34 -0.84
C VAL A 9 -8.61 -4.80 -2.23
N ASN A 10 -8.30 -5.57 -3.28
CA ASN A 10 -8.60 -5.18 -4.66
C ASN A 10 -10.11 -5.10 -4.94
N ALA A 11 -10.91 -6.04 -4.42
CA ALA A 11 -12.35 -6.04 -4.61
C ALA A 11 -13.06 -4.88 -3.88
N LEU A 12 -12.50 -4.39 -2.77
CA LEU A 12 -13.06 -3.32 -1.94
C LEU A 12 -12.43 -1.94 -2.23
N SER A 13 -11.75 -1.80 -3.37
CA SER A 13 -11.09 -0.56 -3.78
C SER A 13 -11.60 -0.08 -5.13
N THR A 14 -11.75 1.24 -5.29
CA THR A 14 -12.04 1.87 -6.59
C THR A 14 -10.89 1.71 -7.56
N ARG A 15 -9.66 1.72 -7.04
CA ARG A 15 -8.41 1.52 -7.78
C ARG A 15 -7.40 0.74 -6.93
N VAL A 16 -6.57 -0.07 -7.59
CA VAL A 16 -5.30 -0.57 -7.03
C VAL A 16 -4.21 -0.43 -8.08
N ALA A 17 -3.03 0.05 -7.67
CA ALA A 17 -1.82 0.05 -8.49
C ALA A 17 -0.78 -0.86 -7.82
N VAL A 18 -0.24 -1.79 -8.59
CA VAL A 18 0.78 -2.73 -8.13
C VAL A 18 2.05 -2.51 -8.94
N GLU A 19 3.17 -2.33 -8.25
CA GLU A 19 4.51 -2.34 -8.83
C GLU A 19 5.31 -3.47 -8.18
N VAL A 20 5.97 -4.28 -9.00
CA VAL A 20 6.86 -5.36 -8.55
C VAL A 20 8.21 -5.19 -9.22
N LYS A 21 9.29 -5.21 -8.45
CA LYS A 21 10.66 -5.25 -8.96
C LYS A 21 11.21 -6.66 -8.72
N THR A 22 11.35 -7.44 -9.78
CA THR A 22 11.80 -8.85 -9.76
C THR A 22 12.34 -9.24 -11.13
N ASP A 23 13.18 -10.28 -11.18
CA ASP A 23 13.75 -10.84 -12.41
C ASP A 23 14.48 -9.79 -13.27
N GLY A 24 15.18 -8.88 -12.57
CA GLY A 24 15.96 -7.80 -13.17
C GLY A 24 15.12 -6.68 -13.80
N HIS A 25 13.80 -6.62 -13.58
CA HIS A 25 12.92 -5.62 -14.20
C HIS A 25 11.87 -5.08 -13.23
N ARG A 26 11.38 -3.87 -13.52
CA ARG A 26 10.17 -3.31 -12.89
C ARG A 26 8.94 -3.74 -13.68
N TRP A 27 7.87 -4.13 -12.97
CA TRP A 27 6.60 -4.59 -13.52
C TRP A 27 5.46 -3.79 -12.91
N THR A 28 4.45 -3.42 -13.69
CA THR A 28 3.26 -2.72 -13.16
C THR A 28 1.96 -3.30 -13.68
N GLN A 29 0.93 -3.22 -12.84
CA GLN A 29 -0.45 -3.47 -13.26
C GLN A 29 -1.42 -2.61 -12.44
N ASP A 30 -2.33 -1.93 -13.13
CA ASP A 30 -3.44 -1.18 -12.52
C ASP A 30 -4.73 -2.01 -12.56
N TYR A 31 -5.55 -1.82 -11.53
CA TYR A 31 -6.86 -2.42 -11.37
C TYR A 31 -7.89 -1.33 -11.08
N LYS A 32 -9.11 -1.52 -11.59
CA LYS A 32 -10.28 -0.69 -11.28
C LYS A 32 -11.42 -1.60 -10.88
N LEU A 33 -11.98 -1.37 -9.69
CA LEU A 33 -13.08 -2.18 -9.13
C LEU A 33 -12.80 -3.69 -9.22
N GLY A 34 -11.60 -4.11 -8.82
CA GLY A 34 -11.17 -5.51 -8.84
C GLY A 34 -10.66 -6.05 -10.19
N VAL A 35 -10.84 -5.32 -11.30
CA VAL A 35 -10.53 -5.81 -12.66
C VAL A 35 -9.26 -5.16 -13.21
N PRO A 36 -8.31 -5.93 -13.78
CA PRO A 36 -7.11 -5.35 -14.38
C PRO A 36 -7.47 -4.45 -15.56
N THR A 37 -6.85 -3.28 -15.65
CA THR A 37 -7.11 -2.30 -16.71
C THR A 37 -6.29 -2.60 -17.99
N ALA A 38 -5.20 -3.34 -17.84
CA ALA A 38 -4.32 -3.78 -18.91
C ALA A 38 -3.58 -5.08 -18.51
N PRO A 39 -2.96 -5.79 -19.47
CA PRO A 39 -1.97 -6.82 -19.17
C PRO A 39 -0.81 -6.28 -18.34
N LEU A 40 -0.09 -7.18 -17.66
CA LEU A 40 1.12 -6.84 -16.91
C LEU A 40 2.16 -6.17 -17.85
N ALA A 41 2.64 -5.00 -17.46
CA ALA A 41 3.63 -4.24 -18.23
C ALA A 41 5.03 -4.44 -17.65
N GLN A 42 5.99 -4.83 -18.49
CA GLN A 42 7.41 -4.85 -18.19
C GLN A 42 8.02 -3.47 -18.49
N HIS A 43 8.86 -2.98 -17.60
CA HIS A 43 9.55 -1.69 -17.71
C HIS A 43 11.06 -1.88 -17.78
N GLU A 44 11.83 -0.85 -17.42
CA GLU A 44 13.28 -0.88 -17.44
C GLU A 44 13.88 -1.96 -16.54
N ALA A 45 15.14 -2.28 -16.84
CA ALA A 45 15.94 -3.15 -16.01
C ALA A 45 16.29 -2.47 -14.68
N THR A 46 16.31 -3.23 -13.59
CA THR A 46 16.68 -2.76 -12.25
C THR A 46 17.35 -3.87 -11.44
N GLU A 47 18.30 -3.49 -10.58
CA GLU A 47 18.90 -4.38 -9.59
C GLU A 47 18.13 -4.38 -8.26
N GLU A 48 17.16 -3.48 -8.12
CA GLU A 48 16.30 -3.41 -6.94
C GLU A 48 15.28 -4.54 -6.92
N THR A 49 14.84 -4.91 -5.72
CA THR A 49 13.74 -5.86 -5.53
C THR A 49 12.69 -5.27 -4.58
N GLY A 50 11.44 -5.68 -4.74
CA GLY A 50 10.38 -5.23 -3.84
C GLY A 50 8.99 -5.27 -4.47
N THR A 51 8.00 -4.92 -3.66
CA THR A 51 6.62 -4.81 -4.08
C THR A 51 6.01 -3.57 -3.44
N THR A 52 5.41 -2.73 -4.27
CA THR A 52 4.65 -1.55 -3.86
C THR A 52 3.20 -1.77 -4.25
N VAL A 53 2.29 -1.59 -3.29
CA VAL A 53 0.85 -1.63 -3.51
C VAL A 53 0.26 -0.32 -3.05
N THR A 54 -0.46 0.36 -3.94
CA THR A 54 -1.24 1.56 -3.62
C THR A 54 -2.70 1.26 -3.90
N PHE A 55 -3.60 1.59 -2.98
CA PHE A 55 -5.01 1.30 -3.12
C PHE A 55 -5.87 2.47 -2.64
N TRP A 56 -7.08 2.56 -3.18
CA TRP A 56 -8.05 3.59 -2.87
C TRP A 56 -9.35 2.92 -2.42
N ALA A 57 -9.61 2.92 -1.12
CA ALA A 57 -10.82 2.32 -0.53
C ALA A 57 -12.08 2.88 -1.18
N ASP A 58 -13.07 2.01 -1.38
CA ASP A 58 -14.32 2.38 -2.01
C ASP A 58 -15.29 3.05 -1.02
N GLY A 59 -15.62 4.32 -1.28
CA GLY A 59 -16.54 5.11 -0.44
C GLY A 59 -18.00 4.68 -0.57
N ASP A 60 -18.36 3.88 -1.58
CA ASP A 60 -19.70 3.28 -1.68
C ASP A 60 -19.81 2.03 -0.78
N ILE A 61 -18.68 1.46 -0.34
CA ILE A 61 -18.61 0.28 0.52
C ILE A 61 -18.34 0.65 1.98
N PHE A 62 -17.39 1.56 2.22
CA PHE A 62 -16.98 1.95 3.56
C PHE A 62 -17.61 3.27 4.00
N GLU A 63 -18.06 3.34 5.25
CA GLU A 63 -18.58 4.59 5.85
C GLU A 63 -17.54 5.70 5.90
N THR A 64 -16.26 5.35 6.02
CA THR A 64 -15.13 6.29 5.98
C THR A 64 -13.96 5.69 5.23
N THR A 65 -13.29 6.53 4.44
CA THR A 65 -12.04 6.21 3.75
C THR A 65 -10.86 6.99 4.33
N GLU A 66 -11.04 7.69 5.45
CA GLU A 66 -9.97 8.40 6.15
C GLU A 66 -9.20 7.47 7.09
N TYR A 67 -7.90 7.32 6.84
CA TYR A 67 -7.05 6.46 7.67
C TYR A 67 -6.58 7.17 8.95
N SER A 68 -6.70 6.48 10.08
CA SER A 68 -6.17 6.92 11.37
C SER A 68 -4.68 6.57 11.49
N PHE A 69 -3.83 7.60 11.59
CA PHE A 69 -2.39 7.42 11.80
C PHE A 69 -2.10 6.69 13.11
N GLU A 70 -2.81 7.04 14.19
CA GLU A 70 -2.66 6.40 15.50
C GLU A 70 -2.95 4.90 15.43
N THR A 71 -4.04 4.51 14.77
CA THR A 71 -4.41 3.10 14.62
C THR A 71 -3.35 2.31 13.87
N LEU A 72 -2.85 2.86 12.75
CA LEU A 72 -1.80 2.23 11.95
C LEU A 72 -0.47 2.17 12.71
N SER A 73 -0.07 3.27 13.36
CA SER A 73 1.17 3.38 14.13
C SER A 73 1.22 2.33 15.23
N ARG A 74 0.15 2.20 16.03
CA ARG A 74 0.07 1.17 17.08
C ARG A 74 0.23 -0.24 16.50
N ARG A 75 -0.48 -0.54 15.41
CA ARG A 75 -0.40 -1.86 14.77
C ARG A 75 1.01 -2.16 14.24
N PHE A 76 1.68 -1.16 13.68
CA PHE A 76 3.02 -1.32 13.13
C PHE A 76 4.08 -1.43 14.23
N GLN A 77 3.93 -0.70 15.34
CA GLN A 77 4.79 -0.86 16.52
C GLN A 77 4.70 -2.27 17.11
N GLU A 78 3.49 -2.82 17.25
CA GLU A 78 3.30 -4.22 17.68
C GLU A 78 4.03 -5.19 16.76
N MET A 79 3.92 -5.02 15.43
CA MET A 79 4.62 -5.88 14.47
C MET A 79 6.13 -5.73 14.55
N ALA A 80 6.66 -4.51 14.67
CA ALA A 80 8.10 -4.29 14.80
C ALA A 80 8.65 -4.92 16.09
N PHE A 81 7.91 -4.85 17.20
CA PHE A 81 8.31 -5.48 18.46
C PHE A 81 8.40 -7.01 18.35
N LEU A 82 7.45 -7.64 17.65
CA LEU A 82 7.41 -9.09 17.47
C LEU A 82 8.40 -9.63 16.43
N ASN A 83 8.91 -8.79 15.53
CA ASN A 83 9.76 -9.20 14.41
C ASN A 83 11.13 -8.55 14.49
N LYS A 84 12.07 -9.18 15.22
CA LYS A 84 13.44 -8.69 15.37
C LYS A 84 14.11 -8.48 14.00
N GLY A 85 14.62 -7.28 13.77
CA GLY A 85 15.29 -6.90 12.52
C GLY A 85 14.37 -6.30 11.46
N LEU A 86 13.04 -6.31 11.67
CA LEU A 86 12.10 -5.61 10.79
C LEU A 86 12.08 -4.12 11.11
N THR A 87 12.38 -3.30 10.10
CA THR A 87 12.20 -1.84 10.18
C THR A 87 10.91 -1.47 9.43
N LEU A 88 9.98 -0.82 10.12
CA LEU A 88 8.77 -0.27 9.53
C LEU A 88 8.83 1.26 9.55
N LYS A 89 8.52 1.89 8.42
CA LYS A 89 8.38 3.34 8.30
C LYS A 89 6.92 3.66 8.00
N LEU A 90 6.35 4.59 8.76
CA LEU A 90 5.01 5.10 8.53
C LEU A 90 5.10 6.61 8.34
N THR A 91 4.57 7.08 7.22
CA THR A 91 4.59 8.49 6.84
C THR A 91 3.17 8.93 6.51
N ASP A 92 2.74 10.04 7.10
CA ASP A 92 1.49 10.70 6.77
C ASP A 92 1.78 11.87 5.83
N GLU A 93 1.37 11.75 4.57
CA GLU A 93 1.61 12.77 3.56
C GLU A 93 0.56 13.90 3.55
N ARG A 94 -0.45 13.83 4.42
CA ARG A 94 -1.49 14.87 4.56
C ARG A 94 -0.88 16.17 5.11
N GLU A 95 -1.36 17.31 4.62
CA GLU A 95 -0.89 18.63 5.06
C GLU A 95 -1.07 18.87 6.56
N SER A 96 -2.14 18.34 7.17
CA SER A 96 -2.40 18.42 8.60
C SER A 96 -1.28 17.80 9.46
N ALA A 97 -0.63 16.75 8.96
CA ALA A 97 0.49 16.10 9.64
C ALA A 97 1.81 16.84 9.45
N LYS A 98 1.99 17.54 8.32
CA LYS A 98 3.20 18.35 8.05
C LYS A 98 3.20 19.64 8.86
N ALA A 99 2.04 20.28 9.04
CA ALA A 99 1.92 21.53 9.80
C ALA A 99 2.27 21.38 11.29
N THR A 100 2.08 20.19 11.87
CA THR A 100 2.40 19.89 13.27
C THR A 100 3.88 19.59 13.49
N ALA A 101 4.62 19.20 12.46
CA ALA A 101 6.07 18.95 12.55
C ALA A 101 6.93 20.22 12.56
N GLY A 102 6.35 21.40 12.29
CA GLY A 102 7.01 22.70 12.30
C GLY A 102 6.78 23.52 13.59
N ALA A 103 6.15 22.91 14.60
CA ALA A 103 5.86 23.53 15.89
C ALA A 103 6.58 22.78 17.02
N ASP A 104 7.89 22.63 16.88
CA ASP A 104 8.84 22.30 17.95
C ASP A 104 10.04 23.24 17.87
#